data_AF-A0A1T5F239-F1
#
_entry.id   AF-A0A1T5F239-F1
#
_cell.length_a   1.000
_cell.length_b   1.000
_cell.length_c   1.000
_cell.angle_alpha   90.00
_cell.angle_beta   90.00
_cell.angle_gamma   90.00
#
_symmetry.space_group_name_H-M   'P 1'
#
loop_
_entity.id
_entity.type
_entity.pdbx_description
1 polymer ?
#
loop_
_entity_poly.entity_id
_entity_poly.type
_entity_poly.pdbx_seq_one_letter_code
_entity_poly.pdbx_strand_id
1 'polypeptide(L)'
;MATSAIVRDGKIVNLTNETENTKNNNSSVSKEQFLQLLVAQMKYQDPLEPMDNTEYVSQLATFSELEQMQNISATSEMQRATGLVGNMVTINYTNPTTGAQSEVSGKVDYVTMSGSRVKVAVNDELYDLDDVVQVWDAEYANAVKNAQIFISEYQKLPGVLNITASNAANYYKTIDDLNKVYNAMSLYQQSFISKEVSDGLKAYIEQMKKYGYTFDT
;
A
#
# COMPACT_ATOMS: atom_id res chain seq x y z
N MET A 1 -1.71 -35.21 -23.17
CA MET A 1 -1.29 -36.62 -23.34
C MET A 1 -0.86 -37.11 -21.96
N ALA A 2 -1.35 -38.29 -21.54
CA ALA A 2 -1.06 -38.83 -20.21
C ALA A 2 0.41 -39.26 -20.10
N THR A 3 1.16 -38.71 -19.16
CA THR A 3 2.47 -39.26 -18.77
C THR A 3 2.23 -40.28 -17.67
N SER A 4 1.98 -41.51 -18.07
CA SER A 4 1.96 -42.66 -17.18
C SER A 4 3.35 -42.90 -16.61
N ALA A 5 3.51 -42.73 -15.30
CA ALA A 5 4.66 -43.26 -14.58
C ALA A 5 4.60 -44.80 -14.64
N ILE A 6 5.62 -45.43 -15.21
CA ILE A 6 5.71 -46.90 -15.27
C ILE A 6 6.32 -47.36 -13.94
N VAL A 7 5.53 -48.10 -13.15
CA VAL A 7 6.00 -48.76 -11.93
C VAL A 7 6.53 -50.15 -12.30
N ARG A 8 7.80 -50.42 -12.03
CA ARG A 8 8.39 -51.77 -12.03
C ARG A 8 8.97 -52.04 -10.65
N ASP A 9 8.54 -53.13 -10.03
CA ASP A 9 9.07 -53.68 -8.77
C ASP A 9 9.21 -52.65 -7.63
N GLY A 10 8.21 -51.78 -7.47
CA GLY A 10 8.07 -50.93 -6.27
C GLY A 10 9.10 -49.80 -6.11
N LYS A 11 9.85 -49.42 -7.15
CA LYS A 11 10.72 -48.24 -7.11
C LYS A 11 10.35 -47.22 -8.19
N ILE A 12 10.24 -45.95 -7.78
CA ILE A 12 10.08 -44.80 -8.68
C ILE A 12 11.42 -44.47 -9.33
N VAL A 13 11.45 -44.47 -10.67
CA VAL A 13 12.59 -44.00 -11.45
C VAL A 13 12.29 -42.55 -11.86
N ASN A 14 13.03 -41.58 -11.31
CA ASN A 14 12.89 -40.17 -11.67
C ASN A 14 13.32 -39.96 -13.14
N LEU A 15 12.43 -39.38 -13.95
CA LEU A 15 12.84 -38.62 -15.13
C LEU A 15 12.84 -37.13 -14.74
N THR A 16 14.04 -36.56 -14.69
CA THR A 16 14.26 -35.12 -14.56
C THR A 16 13.89 -34.38 -15.85
N ASN A 17 13.42 -33.15 -15.66
CA ASN A 17 13.24 -32.05 -16.60
C ASN A 17 11.99 -32.08 -17.48
N GLU A 18 11.00 -31.25 -17.12
CA GLU A 18 10.63 -30.11 -17.97
C GLU A 18 9.86 -29.05 -17.16
N THR A 19 10.37 -27.82 -17.24
CA THR A 19 9.72 -26.59 -16.82
C THR A 19 8.69 -26.23 -17.89
N GLU A 20 7.41 -26.02 -17.54
CA GLU A 20 6.50 -25.04 -18.17
C GLU A 20 5.07 -25.11 -17.58
N ASN A 21 4.63 -23.95 -17.08
CA ASN A 21 3.26 -23.42 -17.06
C ASN A 21 2.07 -24.38 -16.94
N THR A 22 1.54 -24.54 -15.72
CA THR A 22 0.09 -24.55 -15.49
C THR A 22 -0.23 -23.89 -14.15
N LYS A 23 -0.71 -22.65 -14.22
CA LYS A 23 -1.21 -21.86 -13.09
C LYS A 23 -2.46 -22.49 -12.50
N ASN A 24 -2.45 -22.59 -11.17
CA ASN A 24 -3.57 -22.39 -10.25
C ASN A 24 -4.82 -23.24 -10.50
N ASN A 25 -4.81 -24.49 -10.00
CA ASN A 25 -5.97 -25.21 -9.44
C ASN A 25 -5.54 -26.49 -8.67
N ASN A 26 -4.27 -26.61 -8.26
CA ASN A 26 -3.73 -27.89 -7.76
C ASN A 26 -3.72 -28.06 -6.23
N SER A 27 -4.00 -27.02 -5.43
CA SER A 27 -3.95 -27.14 -3.97
C SER A 27 -5.15 -27.88 -3.38
N SER A 28 -6.36 -27.65 -3.88
CA SER A 28 -7.55 -28.42 -3.48
C SER A 28 -7.60 -29.81 -4.11
N VAL A 29 -7.02 -29.99 -5.30
CA VAL A 29 -7.01 -31.28 -5.99
C VAL A 29 -6.08 -32.30 -5.31
N SER A 30 -5.01 -31.85 -4.65
CA SER A 30 -4.02 -32.74 -4.00
C SER A 30 -4.56 -33.41 -2.73
N LYS A 31 -5.38 -32.72 -1.93
CA LYS A 31 -5.97 -33.25 -0.69
C LYS A 31 -7.04 -34.32 -0.99
N GLU A 32 -7.95 -34.05 -1.92
CA GLU A 32 -8.97 -35.00 -2.37
C GLU A 32 -8.39 -36.21 -3.08
N GLN A 33 -7.37 -36.03 -3.93
CA GLN A 33 -6.65 -37.16 -4.56
C GLN A 33 -5.88 -37.99 -3.54
N PHE A 34 -5.35 -37.36 -2.48
CA PHE A 34 -4.68 -38.07 -1.39
C PHE A 34 -5.66 -38.88 -0.53
N LEU A 35 -6.81 -38.33 -0.16
CA LEU A 35 -7.83 -39.08 0.58
C LEU A 35 -8.33 -40.27 -0.23
N GLN A 36 -8.45 -40.14 -1.56
CA GLN A 36 -8.75 -41.27 -2.44
C GLN A 36 -7.63 -42.32 -2.46
N LEU A 37 -6.37 -41.90 -2.46
CA LEU A 37 -5.24 -42.83 -2.42
C LEU A 37 -5.13 -43.55 -1.07
N LEU A 38 -5.39 -42.86 0.05
CA LEU A 38 -5.43 -43.43 1.41
C LEU A 38 -6.56 -44.47 1.53
N VAL A 39 -7.75 -44.16 1.00
CA VAL A 39 -8.89 -45.09 0.97
C VAL A 39 -8.59 -46.28 0.05
N ALA A 40 -7.93 -46.06 -1.08
CA ALA A 40 -7.52 -47.14 -1.98
C ALA A 40 -6.48 -48.06 -1.32
N GLN A 41 -5.48 -47.51 -0.61
CA GLN A 41 -4.48 -48.28 0.12
C GLN A 41 -5.11 -49.09 1.26
N MET A 42 -6.02 -48.51 2.06
CA MET A 42 -6.77 -49.27 3.08
C MET A 42 -7.59 -50.43 2.50
N LYS A 43 -8.09 -50.28 1.26
CA LYS A 43 -8.90 -51.31 0.59
C LYS A 43 -8.09 -52.48 0.02
N TYR A 44 -6.79 -52.29 -0.20
CA TYR A 44 -5.89 -53.26 -0.85
C TYR A 44 -4.71 -53.72 0.03
N GLN A 45 -4.74 -53.47 1.34
CA GLN A 45 -3.70 -53.96 2.26
C GLN A 45 -3.89 -55.45 2.55
N ASP A 46 -2.80 -56.22 2.44
CA ASP A 46 -2.70 -57.57 2.96
C ASP A 46 -2.60 -57.51 4.50
N PRO A 47 -3.51 -58.15 5.27
CA PRO A 47 -3.55 -58.07 6.72
C PRO A 47 -2.31 -58.61 7.45
N LEU A 48 -1.38 -59.28 6.74
CA LEU A 48 -0.18 -59.89 7.33
C LEU A 48 1.07 -59.01 7.30
N GLU A 49 1.09 -57.89 6.56
CA GLU A 49 2.20 -56.94 6.51
C GLU A 49 1.71 -55.47 6.44
N PRO A 50 1.37 -54.84 7.58
CA PRO A 50 1.01 -53.44 7.58
C PRO A 50 2.25 -52.59 7.27
N MET A 51 2.34 -52.04 6.04
CA MET A 51 3.29 -50.97 5.77
C MET A 51 2.90 -49.74 6.58
N ASP A 52 3.91 -49.08 7.17
CA ASP A 52 3.78 -47.92 8.04
C ASP A 52 3.35 -46.67 7.25
N ASN A 53 2.05 -46.60 6.91
CA ASN A 53 1.45 -45.43 6.25
C ASN A 53 1.40 -44.19 7.17
N THR A 54 1.81 -44.34 8.44
CA THR A 54 1.78 -43.28 9.46
C THR A 54 2.75 -42.14 9.13
N GLU A 55 3.92 -42.44 8.55
CA GLU A 55 4.94 -41.43 8.24
C GLU A 55 4.48 -40.48 7.12
N TYR A 56 3.79 -40.99 6.09
CA TYR A 56 3.21 -40.17 5.01
C TYR A 56 2.04 -39.31 5.49
N VAL A 57 1.16 -39.85 6.33
CA VAL A 57 0.06 -39.09 6.95
C VAL A 57 0.62 -37.96 7.81
N SER A 58 1.72 -38.21 8.54
CA SER A 58 2.40 -37.20 9.36
C SER A 58 2.97 -36.08 8.50
N GLN A 59 3.66 -36.40 7.39
CA GLN A 59 4.19 -35.37 6.47
C GLN A 59 3.09 -34.54 5.81
N LEU A 60 1.94 -35.14 5.48
CA LEU A 60 0.81 -34.42 4.89
C LEU A 60 0.05 -33.56 5.88
N ALA A 61 -0.05 -33.99 7.14
CA ALA A 61 -0.51 -33.13 8.21
C ALA A 61 0.39 -31.89 8.31
N THR A 62 1.72 -32.06 8.26
CA THR A 62 2.67 -30.94 8.25
C THR A 62 2.49 -30.02 7.04
N PHE A 63 2.29 -30.55 5.83
CA PHE A 63 2.02 -29.74 4.64
C PHE A 63 0.69 -28.97 4.75
N SER A 64 -0.35 -29.62 5.27
CA SER A 64 -1.67 -28.99 5.46
C SER A 64 -1.60 -27.87 6.51
N GLU A 65 -0.83 -28.06 7.58
CA GLU A 65 -0.57 -27.02 8.58
C GLU A 65 0.19 -25.84 7.99
N LEU A 66 1.21 -26.10 7.15
CA LEU A 66 1.96 -25.04 6.48
C LEU A 66 1.08 -24.25 5.49
N GLU A 67 0.24 -24.93 4.72
CA GLU A 67 -0.71 -24.27 3.81
C GLU A 67 -1.70 -23.39 4.59
N GLN A 68 -2.25 -23.93 5.70
CA GLN A 68 -3.13 -23.16 6.56
C GLN A 68 -2.43 -21.93 7.15
N MET A 69 -1.15 -22.06 7.53
CA MET A 69 -0.33 -20.95 8.02
C MET A 69 -0.09 -19.89 6.94
N GLN A 70 0.17 -20.30 5.70
CA GLN A 70 0.29 -19.38 4.56
C GLN A 70 -1.04 -18.65 4.30
N ASN A 71 -2.18 -19.34 4.36
CA ASN A 71 -3.50 -18.72 4.20
C ASN A 71 -3.80 -17.69 5.31
N ILE A 72 -3.38 -17.97 6.55
CA ILE A 72 -3.49 -17.03 7.67
C ILE A 72 -2.58 -15.81 7.44
N SER A 73 -1.33 -16.02 7.00
CA SER A 73 -0.42 -14.90 6.65
C SER A 73 -1.03 -13.99 5.59
N ALA A 74 -1.52 -14.57 4.49
CA ALA A 74 -2.15 -13.82 3.40
C ALA A 74 -3.39 -13.04 3.88
N THR A 75 -4.21 -13.64 4.75
CA THR A 75 -5.37 -12.96 5.34
C THR A 75 -4.94 -11.78 6.23
N SER A 76 -3.91 -11.97 7.05
CA SER A 76 -3.37 -10.92 7.93
C SER A 76 -2.78 -9.75 7.12
N GLU A 77 -2.01 -10.06 6.07
CA GLU A 77 -1.49 -9.07 5.13
C GLU A 77 -2.61 -8.30 4.44
N MET A 78 -3.66 -8.98 3.99
CA MET A 78 -4.82 -8.34 3.37
C MET A 78 -5.55 -7.41 4.35
N GLN A 79 -5.68 -7.82 5.62
CA GLN A 79 -6.25 -6.96 6.67
C GLN A 79 -5.39 -5.71 6.91
N ARG A 80 -4.06 -5.86 7.01
CA ARG A 80 -3.13 -4.73 7.12
C ARG A 80 -3.28 -3.79 5.92
N ALA A 81 -3.28 -4.33 4.71
CA ALA A 81 -3.38 -3.57 3.48
C ALA A 81 -4.71 -2.82 3.38
N THR A 82 -5.82 -3.43 3.80
CA THR A 82 -7.14 -2.79 3.83
C THR A 82 -7.14 -1.52 4.71
N GLY A 83 -6.41 -1.54 5.83
CA GLY A 83 -6.22 -0.36 6.67
C GLY A 83 -5.39 0.77 6.04
N LEU A 84 -4.69 0.49 4.94
CA LEU A 84 -3.93 1.50 4.19
C LEU A 84 -4.81 2.25 3.18
N VAL A 85 -5.95 1.70 2.78
CA VAL A 85 -6.83 2.33 1.80
C VAL A 85 -7.27 3.70 2.29
N GLY A 86 -7.12 4.71 1.45
CA GLY A 86 -7.42 6.10 1.77
C GLY A 86 -6.29 6.86 2.44
N ASN A 87 -5.30 6.18 3.03
CA ASN A 87 -4.11 6.80 3.63
C ASN A 87 -3.05 7.11 2.57
N MET A 88 -2.13 8.01 2.93
CA MET A 88 -0.97 8.33 2.11
C MET A 88 0.17 7.39 2.49
N VAL A 89 0.80 6.73 1.53
CA VAL A 89 1.91 5.81 1.79
C VAL A 89 3.16 6.23 1.04
N THR A 90 4.30 5.82 1.57
CA THR A 90 5.61 5.93 0.93
C THR A 90 6.12 4.52 0.66
N ILE A 91 6.55 4.27 -0.58
CA ILE A 91 6.91 2.97 -1.11
C ILE A 91 8.33 3.05 -1.68
N ASN A 92 9.19 2.11 -1.28
CA ASN A 92 10.50 1.94 -1.90
C ASN A 92 10.37 1.01 -3.10
N TYR A 93 10.27 1.59 -4.29
CA TYR A 93 10.12 0.84 -5.52
C TYR A 93 11.47 0.51 -6.15
N THR A 94 11.68 -0.79 -6.41
CA THR A 94 12.76 -1.29 -7.24
C THR A 94 12.24 -1.58 -8.65
N ASN A 95 12.77 -0.89 -9.67
CA ASN A 95 12.43 -1.23 -11.05
C ASN A 95 12.96 -2.64 -11.39
N PRO A 96 12.08 -3.59 -11.77
CA PRO A 96 12.48 -4.98 -11.98
C PRO A 96 13.37 -5.18 -13.22
N THR A 97 13.40 -4.22 -14.15
CA THR A 97 14.21 -4.28 -15.37
C THR A 97 15.58 -3.62 -15.19
N THR A 98 15.63 -2.48 -14.50
CA THR A 98 16.87 -1.69 -14.37
C THR A 98 17.56 -1.84 -13.02
N GLY A 99 16.86 -2.37 -12.01
CA GLY A 99 17.33 -2.43 -10.62
C GLY A 99 17.38 -1.06 -9.92
N ALA A 100 16.96 0.01 -10.59
CA ALA A 100 16.95 1.35 -10.04
C ALA A 100 15.96 1.44 -8.87
N GLN A 101 16.40 2.09 -7.78
CA GLN A 101 15.59 2.35 -6.60
C GLN A 101 14.97 3.75 -6.71
N SER A 102 13.71 3.87 -6.31
CA SER A 102 13.00 5.14 -6.24
C SER A 102 11.99 5.12 -5.10
N GLU A 103 11.62 6.31 -4.62
CA GLU A 103 10.56 6.46 -3.63
C GLU A 103 9.28 6.92 -4.34
N VAL A 104 8.19 6.20 -4.12
CA VAL A 104 6.86 6.55 -4.63
C VAL A 104 5.99 6.92 -3.43
N SER A 105 5.45 8.13 -3.44
CA SER A 105 4.46 8.56 -2.43
C SER A 105 3.12 8.83 -3.09
N GLY A 106 2.05 8.39 -2.46
CA GLY A 106 0.71 8.60 -2.97
C GLY A 106 -0.38 8.02 -2.08
N LYS A 107 -1.62 8.40 -2.36
CA LYS A 107 -2.78 7.86 -1.65
C LYS A 107 -3.05 6.44 -2.15
N VAL A 108 -3.37 5.52 -1.24
CA VAL A 108 -3.79 4.17 -1.61
C VAL A 108 -5.25 4.21 -2.07
N ASP A 109 -5.48 3.84 -3.32
CA ASP A 109 -6.81 3.82 -3.93
C ASP A 109 -7.56 2.53 -3.59
N TYR A 110 -6.88 1.40 -3.72
CA TYR A 110 -7.40 0.08 -3.35
C TYR A 110 -6.25 -0.89 -3.07
N VAL A 111 -6.62 -2.05 -2.53
CA VAL A 111 -5.69 -3.17 -2.33
C VAL A 111 -6.24 -4.39 -3.04
N THR A 112 -5.34 -5.23 -3.54
CA THR A 112 -5.70 -6.42 -4.30
C THR A 112 -4.72 -7.55 -4.02
N MET A 113 -5.15 -8.77 -4.34
CA MET A 113 -4.31 -9.95 -4.23
C MET A 113 -3.92 -10.40 -5.64
N SER A 114 -2.62 -10.45 -5.91
CA SER A 114 -2.07 -10.91 -7.18
C SER A 114 -1.28 -12.21 -6.93
N GLY A 115 -1.94 -13.35 -7.15
CA GLY A 115 -1.40 -14.64 -6.71
C GLY A 115 -1.51 -14.75 -5.18
N SER A 116 -0.39 -15.01 -4.51
CA SER A 116 -0.32 -15.08 -3.03
C SER A 116 0.20 -13.80 -2.38
N ARG A 117 0.48 -12.74 -3.16
CA ARG A 117 1.03 -11.48 -2.65
C ARG A 117 -0.03 -10.40 -2.64
N VAL A 118 -0.12 -9.68 -1.52
CA VAL A 118 -0.98 -8.51 -1.39
C VAL A 118 -0.29 -7.31 -2.01
N LYS A 119 -1.03 -6.55 -2.82
CA LYS A 119 -0.58 -5.36 -3.51
C LYS A 119 -1.43 -4.15 -3.17
N VAL A 120 -0.79 -2.99 -3.14
CA VAL A 120 -1.42 -1.69 -2.96
C VAL A 120 -1.43 -0.93 -4.29
N ALA A 121 -2.55 -0.31 -4.63
CA ALA A 121 -2.66 0.54 -5.80
C ALA A 121 -2.41 2.00 -5.40
N VAL A 122 -1.40 2.61 -6.00
CA VAL A 122 -1.00 4.00 -5.75
C VAL A 122 -0.63 4.62 -7.11
N ASN A 123 -1.19 5.79 -7.43
CA ASN A 123 -0.92 6.50 -8.70
C ASN A 123 -1.14 5.60 -9.95
N ASP A 124 -2.23 4.82 -9.96
CA ASP A 124 -2.58 3.86 -11.02
C ASP A 124 -1.60 2.67 -11.21
N GLU A 125 -0.59 2.51 -10.34
CA GLU A 125 0.35 1.40 -10.35
C GLU A 125 0.19 0.48 -9.12
N LEU A 126 0.57 -0.80 -9.28
CA LEU A 126 0.48 -1.81 -8.23
C LEU A 126 1.86 -2.11 -7.63
N TYR A 127 2.00 -1.87 -6.34
CA TYR A 127 3.21 -2.15 -5.57
C TYR A 127 2.98 -3.26 -4.57
N ASP A 128 4.03 -4.02 -4.22
CA ASP A 128 3.92 -5.05 -3.19
C ASP A 128 3.76 -4.40 -1.81
N LEU A 129 2.91 -4.98 -0.96
CA LEU A 129 2.67 -4.48 0.40
C LEU A 129 3.95 -4.40 1.25
N ASP A 130 4.92 -5.26 0.94
CA ASP A 130 6.23 -5.33 1.60
C ASP A 130 7.09 -4.08 1.32
N ASP A 131 6.87 -3.41 0.19
CA ASP A 131 7.64 -2.24 -0.23
C ASP A 131 7.11 -0.94 0.44
N VAL A 132 5.96 -1.00 1.12
CA VAL A 132 5.39 0.12 1.87
C VAL A 132 6.20 0.36 3.15
N VAL A 133 6.93 1.47 3.18
CA VAL A 133 7.84 1.81 4.29
C VAL A 133 7.27 2.84 5.26
N GLN A 134 6.31 3.67 4.82
CA GLN A 134 5.63 4.63 5.70
C GLN A 134 4.14 4.74 5.36
N VAL A 135 3.35 5.00 6.39
CA VAL A 135 1.91 5.26 6.29
C VAL A 135 1.64 6.54 7.04
N TRP A 136 1.08 7.51 6.34
CA TRP A 136 0.68 8.79 6.86
C TRP A 136 -0.84 8.85 6.84
N ASP A 137 -1.40 9.36 7.93
CA ASP A 137 -2.81 9.76 7.93
C ASP A 137 -3.03 10.77 6.80
N ALA A 138 -4.08 10.55 6.00
CA ALA A 138 -4.33 11.38 4.84
C ALA A 138 -4.67 12.83 5.21
N GLU A 139 -5.36 13.04 6.34
CA GLU A 139 -5.68 14.38 6.82
C GLU A 139 -4.41 15.11 7.27
N TYR A 140 -3.53 14.44 8.02
CA TYR A 140 -2.21 14.95 8.39
C TYR A 140 -1.37 15.32 7.16
N ALA A 141 -1.23 14.41 6.20
CA ALA A 141 -0.42 14.63 5.01
C ALA A 141 -0.93 15.83 4.19
N ASN A 142 -2.26 15.94 4.05
CA ASN A 142 -2.88 17.08 3.38
C ASN A 142 -2.69 18.39 4.16
N ALA A 143 -2.80 18.35 5.49
CA ALA A 143 -2.60 19.52 6.35
C ALA A 143 -1.17 20.06 6.24
N VAL A 144 -0.16 19.18 6.33
CA VAL A 144 1.26 19.54 6.15
C VAL A 144 1.51 20.11 4.77
N LYS A 145 1.03 19.46 3.70
CA LYS A 145 1.18 19.94 2.33
C LYS A 145 0.56 21.32 2.14
N ASN A 146 -0.67 21.52 2.59
CA ASN A 146 -1.37 22.80 2.47
C ASN A 146 -0.65 23.91 3.26
N ALA A 147 -0.15 23.60 4.45
CA ALA A 147 0.63 24.53 5.25
C ALA A 147 1.94 24.93 4.56
N GLN A 148 2.67 23.98 3.97
CA GLN A 148 3.89 24.26 3.20
C GLN A 148 3.61 25.17 2.00
N ILE A 149 2.56 24.87 1.23
CA ILE A 149 2.14 25.71 0.10
C ILE A 149 1.80 27.13 0.59
N PHE A 150 0.98 27.24 1.63
CA PHE A 150 0.60 28.51 2.23
C PHE A 150 1.83 29.33 2.65
N ILE A 151 2.76 28.71 3.38
CA ILE A 151 3.98 29.37 3.86
C ILE A 151 4.86 29.81 2.68
N SER A 152 4.98 28.97 1.65
CA SER A 152 5.77 29.30 0.45
C SER A 152 5.19 30.51 -0.31
N GLU A 153 3.87 30.63 -0.41
CA GLU A 153 3.21 31.78 -1.03
C GLU A 153 3.34 33.03 -0.14
N TYR A 154 3.17 32.88 1.17
CA TYR A 154 3.37 33.96 2.14
C TYR A 154 4.79 34.54 2.08
N GLN A 155 5.81 33.69 1.94
CA GLN A 155 7.21 34.10 1.86
C GLN A 155 7.55 34.91 0.59
N LYS A 156 6.70 34.89 -0.44
CA LYS A 156 6.87 35.74 -1.64
C LYS A 156 6.44 37.18 -1.40
N LEU A 157 5.68 37.46 -0.34
CA LEU A 157 5.24 38.80 -0.02
C LEU A 157 6.42 39.65 0.46
N PRO A 158 6.53 40.91 0.03
CA PRO A 158 7.51 41.83 0.58
C PRO A 158 7.13 42.17 2.02
N GLY A 159 8.08 42.48 2.90
CA GLY A 159 7.75 42.86 4.28
C GLY A 159 6.64 43.93 4.36
N VAL A 160 5.74 43.79 5.35
CA VAL A 160 4.48 44.57 5.45
C VAL A 160 4.65 46.07 5.21
N LEU A 161 5.72 46.68 5.74
CA LEU A 161 5.99 48.12 5.60
C LEU A 161 6.39 48.55 4.18
N ASN A 162 6.84 47.61 3.34
CA ASN A 162 7.16 47.85 1.94
C ASN A 162 5.92 47.82 1.02
N ILE A 163 4.75 47.49 1.58
CA ILE A 163 3.48 47.65 0.89
C ILE A 163 2.98 49.08 1.11
N THR A 164 2.88 49.78 -0.02
CA THR A 164 2.49 51.18 -0.16
C THR A 164 1.24 51.29 -1.03
N ALA A 165 0.56 52.44 -0.99
CA ALA A 165 -0.60 52.69 -1.86
C ALA A 165 -0.29 52.46 -3.35
N SER A 166 0.94 52.74 -3.80
CA SER A 166 1.35 52.64 -5.20
C SER A 166 1.60 51.22 -5.70
N ASN A 167 1.94 50.28 -4.82
CA ASN A 167 2.26 48.89 -5.20
C ASN A 167 1.31 47.84 -4.61
N ALA A 168 0.36 48.24 -3.75
CA ALA A 168 -0.59 47.34 -3.10
C ALA A 168 -1.36 46.45 -4.10
N ALA A 169 -1.75 46.99 -5.26
CA ALA A 169 -2.47 46.24 -6.29
C ALA A 169 -1.73 44.97 -6.74
N ASN A 170 -0.38 45.00 -6.75
CA ASN A 170 0.45 43.88 -7.18
C ASN A 170 0.39 42.69 -6.22
N TYR A 171 0.05 42.93 -4.95
CA TYR A 171 0.07 41.92 -3.89
C TYR A 171 -1.33 41.55 -3.40
N TYR A 172 -2.35 42.33 -3.79
CA TYR A 172 -3.72 42.14 -3.30
C TYR A 172 -4.24 40.73 -3.54
N LYS A 173 -4.11 40.23 -4.77
CA LYS A 173 -4.59 38.89 -5.12
C LYS A 173 -3.95 37.81 -4.24
N THR A 174 -2.63 37.87 -4.06
CA THR A 174 -1.91 36.88 -3.23
C THR A 174 -2.34 36.94 -1.77
N ILE A 175 -2.48 38.14 -1.21
CA ILE A 175 -2.91 38.32 0.19
C ILE A 175 -4.36 37.85 0.37
N ASP A 176 -5.23 38.14 -0.59
CA ASP A 176 -6.63 37.71 -0.57
C ASP A 176 -6.77 36.19 -0.71
N ASP A 177 -6.03 35.57 -1.65
CA ASP A 177 -5.98 34.12 -1.81
C ASP A 177 -5.47 33.45 -0.53
N LEU A 178 -4.41 33.98 0.09
CA LEU A 178 -3.91 33.49 1.38
C LEU A 178 -4.97 33.63 2.48
N ASN A 179 -5.65 34.76 2.59
CA ASN A 179 -6.72 34.95 3.58
C ASN A 179 -7.85 33.93 3.41
N LYS A 180 -8.32 33.73 2.17
CA LYS A 180 -9.36 32.75 1.84
C LYS A 180 -8.93 31.33 2.18
N VAL A 181 -7.70 30.95 1.81
CA VAL A 181 -7.16 29.63 2.12
C VAL A 181 -7.08 29.43 3.63
N TYR A 182 -6.58 30.42 4.39
CA TYR A 182 -6.47 30.33 5.85
C TYR A 182 -7.85 30.17 6.52
N ASN A 183 -8.85 30.94 6.08
CA ASN A 183 -10.21 30.87 6.64
C ASN A 183 -10.95 29.58 6.25
N ALA A 184 -10.62 28.99 5.10
CA ALA A 184 -11.17 27.71 4.67
C ALA A 184 -10.52 26.50 5.39
N MET A 185 -9.36 26.67 6.03
CA MET A 185 -8.69 25.59 6.77
C MET A 185 -9.44 25.22 8.05
N SER A 186 -9.45 23.93 8.39
CA SER A 186 -9.91 23.47 9.70
C SER A 186 -8.97 23.92 10.82
N LEU A 187 -9.42 23.91 12.08
CA LEU A 187 -8.56 24.22 13.23
C LEU A 187 -7.32 23.32 13.30
N TYR A 188 -7.47 22.05 12.92
CA TYR A 188 -6.36 21.12 12.82
C TYR A 188 -5.36 21.56 11.76
N GLN A 189 -5.82 21.92 10.56
CA GLN A 189 -4.96 22.41 9.48
C GLN A 189 -4.27 23.73 9.84
N GLN A 190 -4.99 24.67 10.48
CA GLN A 190 -4.44 25.93 10.96
C GLN A 190 -3.33 25.73 12.00
N SER A 191 -3.35 24.62 12.77
CA SER A 191 -2.30 24.33 13.76
C SER A 191 -0.91 24.12 13.14
N PHE A 192 -0.85 23.84 11.83
CA PHE A 192 0.41 23.72 11.08
C PHE A 192 0.95 25.07 10.59
N ILE A 193 0.17 26.15 10.73
CA ILE A 193 0.61 27.53 10.46
C ILE A 193 1.13 28.14 11.76
N SER A 194 2.37 28.62 11.75
CA SER A 194 2.94 29.26 12.95
C SER A 194 2.18 30.54 13.30
N LYS A 195 2.13 30.86 14.59
CA LYS A 195 1.48 32.09 15.07
C LYS A 195 2.05 33.34 14.39
N GLU A 196 3.37 33.39 14.20
CA GLU A 196 4.07 34.48 13.50
C GLU A 196 3.53 34.70 12.08
N VAL A 197 3.36 33.63 11.31
CA VAL A 197 2.83 33.70 9.95
C VAL A 197 1.36 34.15 9.96
N SER A 198 0.55 33.60 10.88
CA SER A 198 -0.86 33.95 10.99
C SER A 198 -1.08 35.42 11.39
N ASP A 199 -0.27 35.94 12.31
CA ASP A 199 -0.32 37.34 12.76
C ASP A 199 0.27 38.27 11.69
N GLY A 200 1.29 37.81 10.96
CA GLY A 200 1.83 38.50 9.79
C GLY A 200 0.80 38.68 8.67
N LEU A 201 0.02 37.63 8.34
CA LEU A 201 -1.09 37.74 7.38
C LEU A 201 -2.12 38.79 7.81
N LYS A 202 -2.50 38.82 9.09
CA LYS A 202 -3.40 39.86 9.63
C LYS A 202 -2.80 41.26 9.45
N ALA A 203 -1.50 41.42 9.70
CA ALA A 203 -0.81 42.69 9.49
C ALA A 203 -0.82 43.14 8.02
N TYR A 204 -0.64 42.21 7.07
CA TYR A 204 -0.81 42.51 5.63
C TYR A 204 -2.23 42.98 5.31
N ILE A 205 -3.25 42.26 5.78
CA ILE A 205 -4.65 42.62 5.56
C ILE A 205 -4.96 44.03 6.09
N GLU A 206 -4.54 44.33 7.32
CA GLU A 206 -4.73 45.66 7.91
C GLU A 206 -3.98 46.75 7.15
N GLN A 207 -2.77 46.47 6.67
CA GLN A 207 -2.03 47.42 5.83
C GLN A 207 -2.75 47.69 4.50
N MET A 208 -3.33 46.65 3.89
CA MET A 208 -4.08 46.77 2.63
C MET A 208 -5.40 47.52 2.81
N LYS A 209 -6.09 47.33 3.95
CA LYS A 209 -7.30 48.10 4.29
C LYS A 209 -7.05 49.61 4.36
N LYS A 210 -5.87 50.05 4.84
CA LYS A 210 -5.48 51.48 4.83
C LYS A 210 -5.44 52.08 3.42
N TYR A 211 -5.25 51.24 2.40
CA TYR A 211 -5.23 51.64 0.99
C TYR A 211 -6.56 51.38 0.27
N GLY A 212 -7.63 51.04 1.00
CA GLY A 212 -8.98 50.88 0.46
C GLY A 212 -9.34 49.48 -0.05
N TYR A 213 -8.48 48.47 0.18
CA TYR A 213 -8.79 47.09 -0.19
C TYR A 213 -9.67 46.41 0.86
N THR A 214 -10.54 45.52 0.41
CA THR A 214 -11.43 44.73 1.26
C THR A 214 -11.11 43.24 1.10
N PHE A 215 -11.38 42.47 2.15
CA PHE A 215 -11.13 41.03 2.18
C PHE A 215 -12.38 40.38 2.70
N ASP A 216 -12.89 39.40 1.96
CA ASP A 216 -14.01 38.59 2.42
C ASP A 216 -13.52 37.61 3.49
N THR A 217 -14.32 37.45 4.54
CA THR A 217 -14.11 36.44 5.59
C THR A 217 -14.49 35.06 5.11
#